data_AF-A0A920TQU0-F1
#
_entry.id   AF-A0A920TQU0-F1
#
_cell.length_a   1.000
_cell.length_b   1.000
_cell.length_c   1.000
_cell.angle_alpha   90.00
_cell.angle_beta   90.00
_cell.angle_gamma   90.00
#
_symmetry.space_group_name_H-M   'P 1'
#
loop_
_entity.id
_entity.type
_entity.pdbx_description
1 polymer ?
#
loop_
_entity_poly.entity_id
_entity_poly.type
_entity_poly.pdbx_seq_one_letter_code
_entity_poly.pdbx_strand_id
1 'polypeptide(L)'
;MSIIAGARNMKEAKKFYDWALSPAIQTMVFTSGKSLQVPSNTKAKADPDAPDLSTINLIDYNFKVYGDKATRASLLSKWDNDVSVIPR
;
A
#
# COMPACT_ATOMS: atom_id res chain seq x y z
N MET A 1 -3.39 1.67 5.06
CA MET A 1 -3.67 2.67 6.12
C MET A 1 -4.33 1.95 7.28
N SER A 2 -4.07 2.35 8.53
CA SER A 2 -4.61 1.68 9.71
C SER A 2 -4.96 2.70 10.80
N ILE A 3 -6.00 2.44 11.60
CA ILE A 3 -6.29 3.20 12.82
C ILE A 3 -5.65 2.46 13.99
N ILE A 4 -4.93 3.18 14.85
CA ILE A 4 -4.27 2.60 16.03
C ILE A 4 -5.30 2.32 17.14
N ALA A 5 -5.19 1.15 17.77
CA ALA A 5 -6.01 0.80 18.92
C ALA A 5 -5.82 1.81 20.06
N GLY A 6 -6.92 2.26 20.67
CA GLY A 6 -6.86 3.28 21.74
C GLY A 6 -6.45 4.68 21.27
N ALA A 7 -6.57 4.99 19.96
CA ALA A 7 -6.28 6.32 19.46
C ALA A 7 -7.06 7.41 20.24
N ARG A 8 -6.33 8.42 20.73
CA ARG A 8 -6.89 9.54 21.51
C ARG A 8 -8.09 10.22 20.84
N ASN A 9 -8.05 10.31 19.51
CA ASN A 9 -9.06 10.97 18.67
C ASN A 9 -9.71 9.94 17.71
N MET A 10 -10.38 8.93 18.27
CA MET A 10 -10.94 7.81 17.49
C MET A 10 -11.98 8.26 16.44
N LYS A 11 -12.79 9.28 16.76
CA LYS A 11 -13.82 9.79 15.85
C LYS A 11 -13.18 10.47 14.63
N GLU A 12 -12.16 11.27 14.84
CA GLU A 12 -11.41 11.99 13.81
C GLU A 12 -10.59 11.02 12.96
N ALA A 13 -9.99 10.00 13.57
CA ALA A 13 -9.26 8.97 12.85
C ALA A 13 -10.16 8.23 11.85
N LYS A 14 -11.40 7.89 12.24
CA LYS A 14 -12.39 7.28 11.34
C LYS A 14 -12.77 8.22 10.20
N LYS A 15 -13.08 9.49 10.51
CA LYS A 15 -13.38 10.52 9.49
C LYS A 15 -12.24 10.67 8.49
N PHE A 16 -10.99 10.67 8.97
CA PHE A 16 -9.82 10.77 8.11
C PHE A 16 -9.68 9.52 7.22
N TYR A 17 -9.95 8.34 7.76
CA TYR A 17 -9.92 7.09 7.02
C TYR A 17 -10.94 7.11 5.86
N ASP A 18 -12.17 7.54 6.14
CA ASP A 18 -13.23 7.68 5.13
C ASP A 18 -12.86 8.74 4.08
N TRP A 19 -12.34 9.89 4.51
CA TRP A 19 -11.87 10.95 3.63
C TRP A 19 -10.75 10.49 2.69
N ALA A 20 -9.72 9.80 3.22
CA ALA A 20 -8.58 9.32 2.45
C ALA A 20 -8.96 8.22 1.44
N LEU A 21 -10.03 7.47 1.70
CA LEU A 21 -10.56 6.48 0.76
C LEU A 21 -11.56 7.05 -0.26
N SER A 22 -11.95 8.32 -0.12
CA SER A 22 -12.91 8.93 -1.03
C SER A 22 -12.34 9.08 -2.45
N PRO A 23 -13.19 8.98 -3.50
CA PRO A 23 -12.75 9.09 -4.89
C PRO A 23 -12.06 10.43 -5.20
N ALA A 24 -12.58 11.52 -4.64
CA ALA A 24 -12.05 12.87 -4.86
C ALA A 24 -10.61 13.00 -4.34
N ILE A 25 -10.33 12.42 -3.17
CA ILE A 25 -9.01 12.51 -2.55
C ILE A 25 -8.01 11.58 -3.24
N GLN A 26 -8.41 10.35 -3.59
CA GLN A 26 -7.55 9.47 -4.38
C GLN A 26 -7.25 10.04 -5.78
N THR A 27 -8.21 10.75 -6.39
CA THR A 27 -7.98 11.51 -7.64
C THR A 27 -7.01 12.67 -7.44
N MET A 28 -7.12 13.39 -6.31
CA MET A 28 -6.26 14.53 -6.02
C MET A 28 -4.78 14.14 -5.90
N VAL A 29 -4.47 12.90 -5.48
CA VAL A 29 -3.09 12.45 -5.22
C VAL A 29 -2.15 12.67 -6.40
N PHE A 30 -2.56 12.31 -7.63
CA PHE A 30 -1.70 12.55 -8.80
C PHE A 30 -1.67 14.02 -9.22
N THR A 31 -2.80 14.74 -9.11
CA THR A 31 -2.86 16.18 -9.44
C THR A 31 -1.97 17.05 -8.54
N SER A 32 -1.57 16.53 -7.38
CA SER A 32 -0.60 17.19 -6.50
C SER A 32 0.86 17.13 -7.00
N GLY A 33 1.15 16.30 -8.02
CA GLY A 33 2.46 16.16 -8.67
C GLY A 33 3.52 15.40 -7.85
N LYS A 34 3.15 14.81 -6.71
CA LYS A 34 4.10 14.18 -5.77
C LYS A 34 3.97 12.66 -5.65
N SER A 35 2.94 12.08 -6.24
CA SER A 35 2.53 10.70 -5.96
C SER A 35 1.76 10.13 -7.14
N LEU A 36 2.26 9.02 -7.70
CA LEU A 36 1.78 8.42 -8.96
C LEU A 36 1.26 6.99 -8.76
N GLN A 37 0.82 6.65 -7.54
CA GLN A 37 0.24 5.34 -7.29
C GLN A 37 -1.12 5.20 -7.98
N VAL A 38 -1.42 4.01 -8.50
CA VAL A 38 -2.74 3.68 -9.05
C VAL A 38 -3.77 3.67 -7.90
N PRO A 39 -4.90 4.38 -8.02
CA PRO A 39 -5.91 4.44 -6.97
C PRO A 39 -6.61 3.09 -6.80
N SER A 40 -6.91 2.76 -5.54
CA SER A 40 -7.67 1.54 -5.18
C SER A 40 -9.18 1.69 -5.33
N ASN A 41 -9.68 2.93 -5.26
CA ASN A 41 -11.10 3.22 -5.43
C ASN A 41 -11.45 3.30 -6.91
N THR A 42 -12.32 2.40 -7.38
CA THR A 42 -12.71 2.28 -8.80
C THR A 42 -13.43 3.50 -9.37
N LYS A 43 -13.90 4.43 -8.52
CA LYS A 43 -14.52 5.69 -8.93
C LYS A 43 -13.53 6.87 -9.00
N ALA A 44 -12.27 6.67 -8.57
CA ALA A 44 -11.23 7.68 -8.66
C ALA A 44 -10.63 7.70 -10.07
N LYS A 45 -10.06 8.84 -10.48
CA LYS A 45 -9.25 8.92 -11.69
C LYS A 45 -7.79 8.72 -11.33
N ALA A 46 -7.08 7.93 -12.13
CA ALA A 46 -5.64 7.84 -12.10
C ALA A 46 -5.01 8.93 -12.97
N ASP A 47 -3.69 9.06 -12.87
CA ASP A 47 -2.91 9.80 -13.85
C ASP A 47 -3.14 9.20 -15.27
N PRO A 48 -3.27 10.01 -16.34
CA PRO A 48 -3.40 9.50 -17.70
C PRO A 48 -2.26 8.55 -18.13
N ASP A 49 -1.06 8.75 -17.58
CA ASP A 49 0.12 7.92 -17.86
C ASP A 49 0.27 6.77 -16.85
N ALA A 50 -0.70 6.59 -15.93
CA ALA A 50 -0.68 5.47 -15.01
C ALA A 50 -0.82 4.13 -15.75
N PRO A 51 -0.13 3.07 -15.28
CA PRO A 51 -0.23 1.76 -15.90
C PRO A 51 -1.65 1.19 -15.79
N ASP A 52 -2.16 0.65 -16.90
CA ASP A 52 -3.36 -0.17 -16.89
C ASP A 52 -3.03 -1.56 -16.31
N LEU A 53 -3.38 -1.77 -15.05
CA LEU A 53 -3.11 -3.02 -14.33
C LEU A 53 -3.76 -4.25 -14.99
N SER A 54 -4.82 -4.09 -15.81
CA SER A 54 -5.46 -5.21 -16.52
C SER A 54 -4.61 -5.76 -17.67
N THR A 55 -3.64 -4.98 -18.15
CA THR A 55 -2.73 -5.35 -19.23
C THR A 55 -1.42 -5.96 -18.72
N ILE A 56 -1.20 -5.93 -17.41
CA ILE A 56 0.04 -6.38 -16.77
C ILE A 56 -0.17 -7.78 -16.19
N ASN A 57 0.79 -8.68 -16.45
CA ASN A 57 0.80 -10.01 -15.83
C ASN A 57 1.21 -9.90 -14.35
N LEU A 58 0.22 -9.67 -13.49
CA LEU A 58 0.39 -9.56 -12.04
C LEU A 58 0.14 -10.91 -11.36
N ILE A 59 0.96 -11.22 -10.36
CA ILE A 59 0.65 -12.34 -9.45
C ILE A 59 -0.51 -11.96 -8.53
N ASP A 60 -1.28 -12.95 -8.10
CA ASP A 60 -2.23 -12.78 -7.00
C ASP A 60 -1.48 -12.70 -5.66
N TYR A 61 -1.00 -11.50 -5.32
CA TYR A 61 -0.15 -11.30 -4.15
C TYR A 61 -0.93 -11.61 -2.86
N ASN A 62 -0.53 -12.69 -2.17
CA ASN A 62 -1.21 -13.13 -0.97
C ASN A 62 -0.80 -12.29 0.27
N PHE A 63 -1.49 -11.17 0.47
CA PHE A 63 -1.24 -10.27 1.60
C PHE A 63 -1.40 -10.95 2.96
N LYS A 64 -2.23 -11.99 3.09
CA LYS A 64 -2.41 -12.73 4.35
C LYS A 64 -1.14 -13.51 4.72
N VAL A 65 -0.53 -14.19 3.75
CA VAL A 65 0.70 -14.95 3.97
C VAL A 65 1.87 -14.01 4.24
N TYR A 66 2.09 -13.01 3.38
CA TYR A 66 3.26 -12.14 3.48
C TYR A 66 3.12 -11.01 4.50
N GLY A 67 1.90 -10.74 4.96
CA GLY A 67 1.63 -9.84 6.09
C GLY A 67 1.72 -10.53 7.46
N ASP A 68 1.84 -11.86 7.50
CA ASP A 68 2.02 -12.60 8.75
C ASP A 68 3.40 -12.33 9.37
N LYS A 69 3.43 -12.25 10.71
CA LYS A 69 4.66 -11.93 11.46
C LYS A 69 5.73 -13.01 11.30
N ALA A 70 5.36 -14.28 11.37
CA ALA A 70 6.31 -15.39 11.28
C ALA A 70 6.86 -15.50 9.85
N THR A 71 5.99 -15.40 8.84
CA THR A 71 6.44 -15.36 7.43
C THR A 71 7.40 -14.22 7.17
N ARG A 72 7.05 -12.99 7.60
CA ARG A 72 7.93 -11.82 7.43
C ARG A 72 9.28 -12.01 8.12
N ALA A 73 9.29 -12.51 9.36
CA ALA A 73 10.53 -12.74 10.10
C ALA A 73 11.43 -13.79 9.42
N SER A 74 10.84 -14.88 8.94
CA SER A 74 11.57 -15.94 8.23
C SER A 74 12.19 -15.42 6.92
N LEU A 75 11.46 -14.62 6.15
CA LEU A 75 11.96 -14.07 4.89
C LEU A 75 13.12 -13.08 5.11
N LEU A 76 12.99 -12.19 6.10
CA LEU A 76 14.06 -11.25 6.44
C LEU A 76 15.32 -11.97 6.91
N SER A 77 15.18 -12.95 7.82
CA SER A 77 16.33 -13.73 8.29
C SER A 77 17.02 -14.48 7.15
N LYS A 78 16.27 -14.99 6.18
CA LYS A 78 16.85 -15.64 5.01
C LYS A 78 17.63 -14.65 4.14
N TRP A 79 17.09 -13.46 3.92
CA TRP A 79 17.81 -12.41 3.18
C TRP A 79 19.11 -12.00 3.89
N ASP A 80 19.04 -11.79 5.21
CA ASP A 80 20.21 -11.41 6.02
C ASP A 80 21.30 -12.48 5.99
N ASN A 81 20.94 -13.76 6.07
CA ASN A 81 21.90 -14.86 6.16
C ASN A 81 22.45 -15.33 4.81
N ASP A 82 21.63 -15.27 3.75
CA ASP A 82 21.95 -15.93 2.49
C ASP A 82 22.26 -14.94 1.35
N VAL A 83 21.79 -13.68 1.44
CA VAL A 83 21.84 -12.72 0.33
C VAL A 83 22.66 -11.48 0.64
N SER A 84 22.44 -10.85 1.79
CA SER A 84 23.05 -9.56 2.11
C SER A 84 24.52 -9.67 2.55
N VAL A 85 24.95 -10.86 2.95
CA VAL A 85 26.34 -11.18 3.24
C VAL A 85 27.15 -11.25 1.95
N ILE A 86 27.77 -10.13 1.56
CA ILE A 86 28.77 -10.10 0.49
C ILE A 86 29.97 -10.94 0.95
N PRO A 87 30.50 -11.88 0.14
CA PRO A 87 31.72 -12.61 0.46
C PRO A 87 32.86 -11.63 0.74
N ARG A 88 33.56 -11.80 1.87
CA ARG A 88 34.83 -11.10 2.11
C ARG A 88 35.96 -11.78 1.37
#